data_AF-A0A6A5YDD3-F1
#
_entry.id   AF-A0A6A5YDD3-F1
#
_cell.length_a   1.000
_cell.length_b   1.000
_cell.length_c   1.000
_cell.angle_alpha   90.00
_cell.angle_beta   90.00
_cell.angle_gamma   90.00
#
_symmetry.space_group_name_H-M   'P 1'
#
loop_
_entity.id
_entity.type
_entity.pdbx_description
1 polymer ?
#
loop_
_entity_poly.entity_id
_entity_poly.type
_entity_poly.pdbx_seq_one_letter_code
_entity_poly.pdbx_strand_id
1 'polypeptide(L)'
;MFYYANNITWPTMLSVYFTTPTTPPHIVYWLATVQDFGIFTGAMLLAFFGRHVQYWNFQMGVPITIMTFFGAMCAYITPEREGMGIAFAFLSSMGYGHAQYLSIVYIQFGADQTKLGISGSLAGVARYAGGAVAVTLFLTILSTVQSSWATTHIIATAEAAGASPATASAVLAALPLGAAALEQVQGLTTAIAQAAGAAFVTSYVEGVKKVAFASLGFGGLAIIACFFLEDIGPKMNEQIE
;
A
#
# COMPACT_ATOMS: atom_id res chain seq x y z
N MET A 1 4.59 -4.76 9.27
CA MET A 1 3.56 -3.69 9.29
C MET A 1 3.58 -2.81 8.04
N PHE A 2 4.71 -2.69 7.35
CA PHE A 2 4.84 -2.03 6.05
C PHE A 2 3.73 -2.37 5.03
N TYR A 3 3.38 -3.65 4.87
CA TYR A 3 2.43 -4.11 3.86
C TYR A 3 1.04 -3.44 3.93
N TYR A 4 0.61 -2.99 5.13
CA TYR A 4 -0.65 -2.27 5.28
C TYR A 4 -0.68 -0.95 4.50
N ALA A 5 0.48 -0.34 4.24
CA ALA A 5 0.56 0.81 3.34
C ALA A 5 0.17 0.42 1.91
N ASN A 6 0.55 -0.77 1.43
CA ASN A 6 0.19 -1.25 0.10
C ASN A 6 -1.33 -1.51 -0.01
N ASN A 7 -1.96 -2.00 1.05
CA ASN A 7 -3.41 -2.18 1.13
C ASN A 7 -4.21 -0.87 1.14
N ILE A 8 -3.56 0.26 1.40
CA ILE A 8 -4.19 1.59 1.33
C ILE A 8 -3.84 2.26 0.01
N THR A 9 -2.56 2.29 -0.33
CA THR A 9 -2.03 3.01 -1.49
C THR A 9 -2.49 2.42 -2.81
N TRP A 10 -2.40 1.10 -3.01
CA TRP A 10 -2.83 0.48 -4.28
C TRP A 10 -4.33 0.65 -4.54
N PRO A 11 -5.26 0.33 -3.61
CA PRO A 11 -6.68 0.59 -3.82
C PRO A 11 -7.00 2.08 -4.03
N THR A 12 -6.27 2.98 -3.36
CA THR A 12 -6.41 4.44 -3.60
C THR A 12 -6.01 4.80 -5.02
N MET A 13 -4.87 4.29 -5.52
CA MET A 13 -4.44 4.51 -6.90
C MET A 13 -5.45 3.95 -7.90
N LEU A 14 -5.97 2.75 -7.66
CA LEU A 14 -7.01 2.17 -8.52
C LEU A 14 -8.22 3.08 -8.60
N SER A 15 -8.76 3.49 -7.46
CA SER A 15 -9.99 4.26 -7.38
C SER A 15 -9.86 5.70 -7.90
N VAL A 16 -8.66 6.29 -7.87
CA VAL A 16 -8.48 7.72 -8.16
C VAL A 16 -7.65 7.97 -9.41
N TYR A 17 -6.70 7.09 -9.75
CA TYR A 17 -5.72 7.33 -10.83
C TYR A 17 -6.06 6.53 -12.08
N PHE A 18 -6.36 5.24 -11.93
CA PHE A 18 -6.39 4.29 -13.05
C PHE A 18 -7.80 3.87 -13.47
N THR A 19 -8.81 4.16 -12.65
CA THR A 19 -10.20 3.79 -12.97
C THR A 19 -11.12 4.98 -12.84
N THR A 20 -12.17 4.95 -13.64
CA THR A 20 -13.27 5.92 -13.66
C THR A 20 -14.61 5.17 -13.65
N PRO A 21 -15.74 5.83 -13.36
CA PRO A 21 -17.05 5.20 -13.39
C PRO A 21 -17.43 4.55 -14.74
N THR A 22 -16.78 4.97 -15.83
CA THR A 22 -16.98 4.44 -17.19
C THR A 22 -16.01 3.32 -17.55
N THR A 23 -15.05 3.01 -16.68
CA THR A 23 -14.05 1.96 -16.93
C THR A 23 -14.74 0.58 -16.90
N PRO A 24 -14.51 -0.28 -17.92
CA PRO A 24 -15.10 -1.62 -17.93
C PRO A 24 -14.77 -2.44 -16.67
N PRO A 25 -15.74 -3.13 -16.05
CA PRO A 25 -15.53 -3.85 -14.79
C PRO A 25 -14.38 -4.87 -14.83
N HIS A 26 -14.18 -5.55 -15.97
CA HIS A 26 -13.12 -6.53 -16.12
C HIS A 26 -11.70 -5.95 -15.95
N ILE A 27 -11.49 -4.69 -16.33
CA ILE A 27 -10.20 -4.01 -16.15
C ILE A 27 -9.98 -3.69 -14.68
N VAL A 28 -11.03 -3.17 -14.01
CA VAL A 28 -10.99 -2.87 -12.57
C VAL A 28 -10.67 -4.13 -11.77
N TYR A 29 -11.32 -5.25 -12.09
CA TYR A 29 -11.04 -6.53 -11.43
C TYR A 29 -9.64 -7.04 -11.70
N TRP A 30 -9.13 -6.91 -12.93
CA TRP A 30 -7.75 -7.30 -13.20
C TRP A 30 -6.75 -6.52 -12.36
N LEU A 31 -6.89 -5.19 -12.31
CA LEU A 31 -6.02 -4.33 -11.53
C LEU A 31 -6.14 -4.58 -10.02
N ALA A 32 -7.33 -4.91 -9.52
CA ALA A 32 -7.55 -5.25 -8.12
C ALA A 32 -6.77 -6.52 -7.70
N THR A 33 -6.65 -7.51 -8.60
CA THR A 33 -5.97 -8.79 -8.28
C THR A 33 -4.44 -8.73 -8.29
N VAL A 34 -3.84 -7.63 -8.77
CA VAL A 34 -2.37 -7.49 -8.90
C VAL A 34 -1.64 -7.77 -7.60
N GLN A 35 -2.15 -7.24 -6.48
CA GLN A 35 -1.57 -7.46 -5.15
C GLN A 35 -1.65 -8.93 -4.75
N ASP A 36 -2.82 -9.58 -4.92
CA ASP A 36 -3.02 -10.98 -4.55
C ASP A 36 -2.16 -11.93 -5.38
N PHE A 37 -2.02 -11.69 -6.68
CA PHE A 37 -1.09 -12.44 -7.54
C PHE A 37 0.36 -12.27 -7.10
N GLY A 38 0.75 -11.09 -6.64
CA GLY A 38 2.06 -10.86 -6.03
C GLY A 38 2.26 -11.74 -4.79
N ILE A 39 1.32 -11.69 -3.84
CA ILE A 39 1.37 -12.51 -2.61
C ILE A 39 1.46 -14.00 -2.95
N PHE A 40 0.59 -14.48 -3.84
CA PHE A 40 0.59 -15.87 -4.31
C PHE A 40 1.95 -16.27 -4.89
N THR A 41 2.51 -15.43 -5.77
CA THR A 41 3.82 -15.68 -6.38
C THR A 41 4.92 -15.77 -5.31
N GLY A 42 4.94 -14.85 -4.35
CA GLY A 42 5.90 -14.87 -3.24
C GLY A 42 5.81 -16.14 -2.38
N ALA A 43 4.59 -16.58 -2.10
CA ALA A 43 4.33 -17.82 -1.36
C ALA A 43 4.81 -19.05 -2.13
N MET A 44 4.54 -19.12 -3.44
CA MET A 44 5.03 -20.20 -4.31
C MET A 44 6.56 -20.22 -4.39
N LEU A 45 7.20 -19.05 -4.48
CA LEU A 45 8.65 -18.96 -4.47
C LEU A 45 9.26 -19.55 -3.19
N LEU A 46 8.67 -19.27 -2.02
CA LEU A 46 9.09 -19.89 -0.77
C LEU A 46 8.86 -21.41 -0.80
N ALA A 47 7.68 -21.85 -1.21
CA ALA A 47 7.30 -23.26 -1.19
C ALA A 47 8.20 -24.13 -2.08
N PHE A 48 8.53 -23.66 -3.30
CA PHE A 48 9.34 -24.42 -4.24
C PHE A 48 10.84 -24.24 -4.03
N PHE A 49 11.31 -23.03 -3.69
CA PHE A 49 12.75 -22.74 -3.67
C PHE A 49 13.33 -22.57 -2.27
N GLY A 50 12.51 -22.44 -1.23
CA GLY A 50 13.01 -22.14 0.12
C GLY A 50 13.96 -23.20 0.64
N ARG A 51 13.59 -24.49 0.50
CA ARG A 51 14.44 -25.62 0.92
C ARG A 51 15.75 -25.71 0.14
N HIS A 52 15.80 -25.23 -1.11
CA HIS A 52 17.01 -25.26 -1.92
C HIS A 52 18.03 -24.20 -1.52
N VAL A 53 17.58 -23.04 -1.01
CA VAL A 53 18.45 -21.94 -0.63
C VAL A 53 18.99 -22.11 0.79
N GLN A 54 18.24 -22.72 1.72
CA GLN A 54 18.59 -23.05 3.13
C GLN A 54 19.05 -21.90 4.06
N TYR A 55 19.45 -20.74 3.53
CA TYR A 55 19.85 -19.56 4.31
C TYR A 55 18.63 -18.77 4.80
N TRP A 56 17.88 -19.32 5.76
CA TRP A 56 16.57 -18.80 6.19
C TRP A 56 16.60 -17.34 6.67
N ASN A 57 17.67 -16.93 7.34
CA ASN A 57 17.83 -15.55 7.82
C ASN A 57 17.88 -14.56 6.65
N PHE A 58 18.62 -14.90 5.60
CA PHE A 58 18.69 -14.12 4.36
C PHE A 58 17.41 -14.23 3.54
N GLN A 59 16.76 -15.41 3.52
CA GLN A 59 15.45 -15.59 2.91
C GLN A 59 14.35 -14.79 3.61
N MET A 60 14.55 -14.35 4.85
CA MET A 60 13.66 -13.38 5.49
C MET A 60 14.05 -11.94 5.13
N GLY A 61 15.33 -11.60 5.20
CA GLY A 61 15.82 -10.23 4.98
C GLY A 61 15.66 -9.72 3.54
N VAL A 62 15.92 -10.55 2.53
CA VAL A 62 15.85 -10.16 1.12
C VAL A 62 14.41 -9.81 0.70
N PRO A 63 13.39 -10.64 0.96
CA PRO A 63 12.01 -10.32 0.60
C PRO A 63 11.44 -9.14 1.37
N ILE A 64 11.83 -8.94 2.64
CA ILE A 64 11.46 -7.74 3.41
C ILE A 64 12.08 -6.49 2.80
N THR A 65 13.33 -6.57 2.32
CA THR A 65 13.98 -5.49 1.59
C THR A 65 13.27 -5.18 0.27
N ILE A 66 12.94 -6.21 -0.52
CA ILE A 66 12.18 -6.08 -1.78
C ILE A 66 10.82 -5.41 -1.51
N MET A 67 10.06 -5.92 -0.54
CA MET A 67 8.78 -5.36 -0.14
C MET A 67 8.92 -3.87 0.23
N THR A 68 9.89 -3.56 1.09
CA THR A 68 10.13 -2.19 1.58
C THR A 68 10.53 -1.24 0.45
N PHE A 69 11.44 -1.67 -0.41
CA PHE A 69 11.95 -0.86 -1.51
C PHE A 69 10.85 -0.55 -2.54
N PHE A 70 10.17 -1.58 -3.06
CA PHE A 70 9.14 -1.38 -4.08
C PHE A 70 7.90 -0.68 -3.53
N GLY A 71 7.51 -0.95 -2.29
CA GLY A 71 6.40 -0.20 -1.69
C GLY A 71 6.75 1.27 -1.38
N ALA A 72 8.03 1.60 -1.14
CA ALA A 72 8.46 2.99 -1.04
C ALA A 72 8.52 3.66 -2.43
N MET A 73 8.92 2.90 -3.47
CA MET A 73 8.90 3.36 -4.86
C MET A 73 7.49 3.69 -5.38
N CYS A 74 6.44 3.22 -4.70
CA CYS A 74 5.07 3.68 -4.96
C CYS A 74 4.91 5.20 -4.83
N ALA A 75 5.82 5.89 -4.15
CA ALA A 75 5.91 7.35 -4.09
C ALA A 75 6.09 8.05 -5.46
N TYR A 76 6.56 7.33 -6.48
CA TYR A 76 6.80 7.86 -7.83
C TYR A 76 5.65 7.59 -8.81
N ILE A 77 4.60 6.92 -8.36
CA ILE A 77 3.46 6.57 -9.21
C ILE A 77 2.62 7.83 -9.44
N THR A 78 2.36 8.10 -10.70
CA THR A 78 1.45 9.16 -11.17
C THR A 78 0.35 8.52 -12.03
N PRO A 79 -0.76 9.22 -12.32
CA PRO A 79 -1.85 8.68 -13.13
C PRO A 79 -1.41 8.19 -14.52
N GLU A 80 -0.34 8.74 -15.08
CA GLU A 80 0.18 8.38 -16.40
C GLU A 80 1.08 7.13 -16.36
N ARG A 81 1.43 6.64 -15.17
CA ARG A 81 2.42 5.57 -14.96
C ARG A 81 1.80 4.30 -14.40
N GLU A 82 0.68 3.88 -14.98
CA GLU A 82 -0.06 2.68 -14.55
C GLU A 82 0.81 1.42 -14.54
N GLY A 83 1.55 1.15 -15.61
CA GLY A 83 2.41 -0.05 -15.68
C GLY A 83 3.49 -0.11 -14.60
N MET A 84 4.02 1.05 -14.21
CA MET A 84 4.97 1.14 -13.10
C MET A 84 4.28 0.87 -11.76
N GLY A 85 3.04 1.36 -11.59
CA GLY A 85 2.23 1.07 -10.42
C GLY A 85 1.92 -0.42 -10.27
N ILE A 86 1.51 -1.08 -11.35
CA ILE A 86 1.26 -2.53 -11.38
C ILE A 86 2.53 -3.29 -10.96
N ALA A 87 3.67 -2.97 -11.58
CA ALA A 87 4.94 -3.65 -11.30
C ALA A 87 5.37 -3.48 -9.83
N PHE A 88 5.30 -2.26 -9.29
CA PHE A 88 5.71 -1.99 -7.92
C PHE A 88 4.76 -2.61 -6.89
N ALA A 89 3.45 -2.51 -7.12
CA ALA A 89 2.45 -3.17 -6.27
C ALA A 89 2.65 -4.68 -6.26
N PHE A 90 2.89 -5.30 -7.43
CA PHE A 90 3.17 -6.74 -7.55
C PHE A 90 4.45 -7.14 -6.81
N LEU A 91 5.58 -6.50 -7.09
CA LEU A 91 6.88 -6.83 -6.49
C LEU A 91 6.89 -6.61 -4.98
N SER A 92 6.25 -5.54 -4.51
CA SER A 92 6.06 -5.29 -3.09
C SER A 92 5.27 -6.42 -2.41
N SER A 93 4.16 -6.82 -3.03
CA SER A 93 3.27 -7.89 -2.53
C SER A 93 3.92 -9.27 -2.61
N MET A 94 4.79 -9.51 -3.60
CA MET A 94 5.59 -10.72 -3.73
C MET A 94 6.61 -10.85 -2.60
N GLY A 95 7.34 -9.77 -2.28
CA GLY A 95 8.23 -9.75 -1.12
C GLY A 95 7.46 -10.04 0.18
N TYR A 96 6.27 -9.43 0.32
CA TYR A 96 5.38 -9.70 1.45
C TYR A 96 4.94 -11.16 1.53
N GLY A 97 4.46 -11.75 0.43
CA GLY A 97 4.02 -13.14 0.40
C GLY A 97 5.10 -14.10 0.90
N HIS A 98 6.32 -13.98 0.38
CA HIS A 98 7.43 -14.82 0.82
C HIS A 98 7.74 -14.63 2.31
N ALA A 99 7.97 -13.38 2.75
CA ALA A 99 8.32 -13.08 4.13
C ALA A 99 7.22 -13.49 5.12
N GLN A 100 5.95 -13.33 4.73
CA GLN A 100 4.80 -13.64 5.56
C GLN A 100 4.73 -15.13 5.88
N TYR A 101 4.83 -15.98 4.86
CA TYR A 101 4.78 -17.43 5.08
C TYR A 101 6.03 -17.92 5.82
N LEU A 102 7.21 -17.37 5.51
CA LEU A 102 8.43 -17.71 6.25
C LEU A 102 8.33 -17.29 7.73
N SER A 103 7.66 -16.19 8.04
CA SER A 103 7.50 -15.75 9.44
C SER A 103 6.72 -16.76 10.27
N ILE A 104 5.74 -17.43 9.67
CA ILE A 104 4.96 -18.49 10.30
C ILE A 104 5.84 -19.70 10.63
N VAL A 105 6.78 -20.03 9.73
CA VAL A 105 7.77 -21.10 9.94
C VAL A 105 8.70 -20.74 11.10
N TYR A 106 9.20 -19.50 11.16
CA TYR A 106 10.02 -19.00 12.27
C TYR A 106 9.29 -19.07 13.62
N ILE A 107 8.01 -18.71 13.66
CA ILE A 107 7.20 -18.77 14.89
C ILE A 107 7.02 -20.22 15.38
N GLN A 108 6.87 -21.16 14.45
CA GLN A 108 6.68 -22.58 14.76
C GLN A 108 7.99 -23.23 15.21
N PHE A 109 9.08 -23.09 14.45
CA PHE A 109 10.35 -23.74 14.80
C PHE A 109 11.16 -22.96 15.85
N GLY A 110 10.85 -21.69 16.08
CA GLY A 110 11.51 -20.86 17.10
C GLY A 110 11.03 -21.11 18.54
N ALA A 111 9.97 -21.90 18.73
CA ALA A 111 9.41 -22.18 20.05
C ALA A 111 9.43 -23.69 20.36
N ASP A 112 9.41 -24.01 21.67
CA ASP A 112 9.23 -25.39 22.12
C ASP A 112 7.84 -25.89 21.69
N GLN A 113 7.73 -27.19 21.34
CA GLN A 113 6.49 -27.84 20.92
C GLN A 113 5.32 -27.61 21.91
N THR A 114 5.60 -27.61 23.21
CA THR A 114 4.61 -27.38 24.27
C THR A 114 4.11 -25.93 24.37
N LYS A 115 4.83 -24.98 23.75
CA LYS A 115 4.56 -23.53 23.80
C LYS A 115 4.12 -22.96 22.46
N LEU A 116 3.90 -23.79 21.42
CA LEU A 116 3.48 -23.32 20.10
C LEU A 116 2.23 -22.45 20.14
N GLY A 117 1.24 -22.79 20.98
CA GLY A 117 0.04 -21.98 21.14
C GLY A 117 0.32 -20.58 21.70
N ILE A 118 1.29 -20.45 22.62
CA ILE A 118 1.72 -19.16 23.18
C ILE A 118 2.50 -18.37 22.13
N SER A 119 3.44 -19.01 21.44
CA SER A 119 4.24 -18.38 20.37
C SER A 119 3.34 -17.82 19.26
N GLY A 120 2.42 -18.65 18.75
CA GLY A 120 1.46 -18.26 17.71
C GLY A 120 0.52 -17.14 18.15
N SER A 121 -0.01 -17.19 19.37
CA SER A 121 -0.90 -16.14 19.89
C SER A 121 -0.16 -14.82 20.10
N LEU A 122 1.07 -14.83 20.63
CA LEU A 122 1.88 -13.62 20.79
C LEU A 122 2.22 -12.99 19.44
N ALA A 123 2.60 -13.81 18.45
CA ALA A 123 2.82 -13.33 17.09
C ALA A 123 1.54 -12.76 16.45
N GLY A 124 0.39 -13.40 16.69
CA GLY A 124 -0.91 -12.90 16.28
C GLY A 124 -1.23 -11.53 16.88
N VAL A 125 -1.08 -11.38 18.20
CA VAL A 125 -1.29 -10.11 18.90
C VAL A 125 -0.35 -9.02 18.37
N ALA A 126 0.95 -9.33 18.19
CA ALA A 126 1.90 -8.39 17.63
C ALA A 126 1.52 -7.94 16.21
N ARG A 127 1.04 -8.87 15.38
CA ARG A 127 0.54 -8.57 14.02
C ARG A 127 -0.69 -7.67 14.05
N TYR A 128 -1.69 -7.98 14.87
CA TYR A 128 -2.93 -7.21 14.94
C TYR A 128 -2.72 -5.83 15.56
N ALA A 129 -2.02 -5.75 16.69
CA ALA A 129 -1.73 -4.47 17.35
C ALA A 129 -0.87 -3.57 16.46
N GLY A 130 0.21 -4.10 15.89
CA GLY A 130 1.05 -3.36 14.95
C GLY A 130 0.29 -2.95 13.68
N GLY A 131 -0.62 -3.82 13.21
CA GLY A 131 -1.46 -3.54 12.05
C GLY A 131 -2.44 -2.40 12.29
N ALA A 132 -3.10 -2.39 13.45
CA ALA A 132 -4.03 -1.31 13.83
C ALA A 132 -3.33 0.05 13.89
N VAL A 133 -2.13 0.10 14.50
CA VAL A 133 -1.32 1.33 14.55
C VAL A 133 -0.92 1.78 13.15
N ALA A 134 -0.42 0.87 12.32
CA ALA A 134 0.04 1.20 10.98
C ALA A 134 -1.10 1.69 10.08
N VAL A 135 -2.24 0.98 10.06
CA VAL A 135 -3.42 1.38 9.27
C VAL A 135 -3.92 2.75 9.71
N THR A 136 -4.05 2.99 11.02
CA THR A 136 -4.48 4.28 11.55
C THR A 136 -3.53 5.39 11.10
N LEU A 137 -2.22 5.20 11.29
CA LEU A 137 -1.21 6.17 10.91
C LEU A 137 -1.23 6.47 9.41
N PHE A 138 -1.29 5.46 8.55
CA PHE A 138 -1.31 5.65 7.10
C PHE A 138 -2.59 6.35 6.61
N LEU A 139 -3.76 6.00 7.16
CA LEU A 139 -5.02 6.67 6.83
C LEU A 139 -5.02 8.12 7.32
N THR A 140 -4.52 8.39 8.53
CA THR A 140 -4.38 9.75 9.04
C THR A 140 -3.44 10.59 8.17
N ILE A 141 -2.29 10.04 7.76
CA ILE A 141 -1.37 10.73 6.85
C ILE A 141 -2.05 11.02 5.52
N LEU A 142 -2.68 10.03 4.90
CA LEU A 142 -3.37 10.19 3.62
C LEU A 142 -4.44 11.28 3.71
N SER A 143 -5.33 11.20 4.71
CA SER A 143 -6.42 12.15 4.89
C SER A 143 -5.92 13.56 5.18
N THR A 144 -4.93 13.72 6.05
CA THR A 144 -4.39 15.05 6.42
C THR A 144 -3.70 15.72 5.23
N VAL A 145 -2.85 14.98 4.52
CA VAL A 145 -2.11 15.51 3.37
C VAL A 145 -3.07 15.81 2.21
N GLN A 146 -3.97 14.89 1.90
CA GLN A 146 -4.96 15.06 0.83
C GLN A 146 -5.85 16.27 1.11
N SER A 147 -6.39 16.41 2.32
CA SER A 147 -7.27 17.55 2.68
C SER A 147 -6.54 18.89 2.61
N SER A 148 -5.30 18.94 3.11
CA SER A 148 -4.47 20.15 3.05
C SER A 148 -4.15 20.55 1.61
N TRP A 149 -3.75 19.58 0.78
CA TRP A 149 -3.44 19.83 -0.63
C TRP A 149 -4.67 20.23 -1.43
N ALA A 150 -5.79 19.53 -1.24
CA ALA A 150 -7.07 19.79 -1.88
C ALA A 150 -7.52 21.23 -1.61
N THR A 151 -7.52 21.66 -0.35
CA THR A 151 -7.97 23.00 0.03
C THR A 151 -7.17 24.11 -0.66
N THR A 152 -5.84 24.01 -0.69
CA THR A 152 -5.01 25.06 -1.29
C THR A 152 -5.01 25.01 -2.82
N HIS A 153 -4.91 23.82 -3.42
CA HIS A 153 -4.67 23.69 -4.86
C HIS A 153 -5.94 23.66 -5.69
N ILE A 154 -7.04 23.11 -5.17
CA ILE A 154 -8.32 23.09 -5.92
C ILE A 154 -8.87 24.51 -6.04
N ILE A 155 -8.82 25.30 -4.97
CA ILE A 155 -9.26 26.70 -5.02
C ILE A 155 -8.40 27.48 -6.01
N ALA A 156 -7.07 27.41 -5.88
CA ALA A 156 -6.15 28.13 -6.75
C ALA A 156 -6.31 27.74 -8.24
N THR A 157 -6.49 26.45 -8.54
CA THR A 157 -6.68 25.99 -9.94
C THR A 157 -8.05 26.33 -10.50
N ALA A 158 -9.11 26.28 -9.68
CA ALA A 158 -10.43 26.72 -10.08
C ALA A 158 -10.46 28.22 -10.38
N GLU A 159 -9.87 29.05 -9.52
CA GLU A 159 -9.76 30.50 -9.73
C GLU A 159 -8.93 30.84 -10.98
N ALA A 160 -7.80 30.15 -11.19
CA ALA A 160 -6.99 30.28 -12.40
C ALA A 160 -7.76 29.88 -13.68
N ALA A 161 -8.72 28.96 -13.57
CA ALA A 161 -9.63 28.57 -14.64
C ALA A 161 -10.84 29.52 -14.81
N GLY A 162 -10.89 30.62 -14.05
CA GLY A 162 -11.91 31.66 -14.14
C GLY A 162 -13.09 31.50 -13.16
N ALA A 163 -12.98 30.62 -12.15
CA ALA A 163 -13.99 30.52 -11.11
C ALA A 163 -13.97 31.75 -10.20
N SER A 164 -15.16 32.17 -9.74
CA SER A 164 -15.25 33.09 -8.61
C SER A 164 -14.83 32.38 -7.30
N PRO A 165 -14.41 33.10 -6.24
CA PRO A 165 -14.07 32.47 -4.95
C PRO A 165 -15.22 31.63 -4.35
N ALA A 166 -16.47 32.06 -4.58
CA ALA A 166 -17.67 31.34 -4.15
C ALA A 166 -17.84 30.02 -4.94
N THR A 167 -17.65 30.06 -6.26
CA THR A 167 -17.68 28.87 -7.12
C THR A 167 -16.53 27.91 -6.77
N ALA A 168 -15.31 28.42 -6.55
CA ALA A 168 -14.16 27.59 -6.18
C ALA A 168 -14.37 26.85 -4.86
N SER A 169 -14.96 27.52 -3.86
CA SER A 169 -15.33 26.89 -2.58
C SER A 169 -16.42 25.84 -2.74
N ALA A 170 -17.44 26.10 -3.58
CA ALA A 170 -18.49 25.13 -3.90
C ALA A 170 -17.93 23.91 -4.66
N VAL A 171 -16.99 24.10 -5.58
CA VAL A 171 -16.30 23.02 -6.30
C VAL A 171 -15.50 22.14 -5.35
N LEU A 172 -14.76 22.74 -4.41
CA LEU A 172 -14.01 22.00 -3.38
C LEU A 172 -14.94 21.10 -2.54
N ALA A 173 -16.11 21.60 -2.15
CA ALA A 173 -17.09 20.83 -1.38
C ALA A 173 -17.79 19.73 -2.20
N ALA A 174 -18.02 19.99 -3.50
CA ALA A 174 -18.74 19.07 -4.39
C ALA A 174 -17.85 17.95 -4.95
N LEU A 175 -16.55 18.18 -5.16
CA LEU A 175 -15.61 17.22 -5.75
C LEU A 175 -15.60 15.84 -5.06
N PRO A 176 -15.51 15.75 -3.72
CA PRO A 176 -15.54 14.46 -3.01
C PRO A 176 -16.87 13.71 -3.15
N LEU A 177 -17.97 14.42 -3.45
CA LEU A 177 -19.31 13.85 -3.58
C LEU A 177 -19.59 13.29 -4.99
N GLY A 178 -18.70 13.56 -5.94
CA GLY A 178 -18.76 13.02 -7.30
C GLY A 178 -19.49 13.92 -8.30
N ALA A 179 -19.65 13.42 -9.53
CA ALA A 179 -20.11 14.20 -10.69
C ALA A 179 -21.48 14.84 -10.48
N ALA A 180 -22.43 14.11 -9.87
CA ALA A 180 -23.79 14.62 -9.63
C ALA A 180 -23.84 15.85 -8.72
N ALA A 181 -22.90 15.97 -7.77
CA ALA A 181 -22.80 17.15 -6.91
C ALA A 181 -22.09 18.31 -7.62
N LEU A 182 -21.09 18.01 -8.46
CA LEU A 182 -20.42 19.01 -9.28
C LEU A 182 -21.37 19.68 -10.28
N GLU A 183 -22.26 18.92 -10.90
CA GLU A 183 -23.27 19.45 -11.83
C GLU A 183 -24.23 20.47 -11.19
N GLN A 184 -24.39 20.44 -9.86
CA GLN A 184 -25.23 21.39 -9.13
C GLN A 184 -24.52 22.71 -8.82
N VAL A 185 -23.21 22.82 -9.08
CA VAL A 185 -22.44 24.03 -8.78
C VAL A 185 -22.72 25.11 -9.82
N GLN A 186 -23.29 26.23 -9.36
CA GLN A 186 -23.55 27.39 -10.22
C GLN A 186 -22.25 28.03 -10.70
N GLY A 187 -22.15 28.28 -12.02
CA GLY A 187 -20.97 28.86 -12.65
C GLY A 187 -19.86 27.84 -12.95
N LEU A 188 -20.12 26.54 -12.79
CA LEU A 188 -19.17 25.50 -13.21
C LEU A 188 -19.05 25.48 -14.74
N THR A 189 -17.83 25.64 -15.23
CA THR A 189 -17.47 25.41 -16.63
C THR A 189 -16.70 24.10 -16.75
N THR A 190 -16.66 23.52 -17.95
CA THR A 190 -15.84 22.34 -18.23
C THR A 190 -14.36 22.56 -17.88
N ALA A 191 -13.84 23.77 -18.13
CA ALA A 191 -12.47 24.13 -17.79
C ALA A 191 -12.22 24.12 -16.27
N ILE A 192 -13.15 24.68 -15.47
CA ILE A 192 -13.06 24.66 -14.01
C ILE A 192 -13.15 23.22 -13.49
N ALA A 193 -14.09 22.42 -14.00
CA ALA A 193 -14.27 21.03 -13.59
C ALA A 193 -13.02 20.18 -13.87
N GLN A 194 -12.41 20.34 -15.05
CA GLN A 194 -11.19 19.62 -15.43
C GLN A 194 -9.99 20.05 -14.58
N ALA A 195 -9.77 21.36 -14.41
CA ALA A 195 -8.66 21.88 -13.61
C ALA A 195 -8.76 21.44 -12.14
N ALA A 196 -9.95 21.57 -11.55
CA ALA A 196 -10.22 21.20 -10.17
C ALA A 196 -10.15 19.66 -9.97
N GLY A 197 -10.63 18.87 -10.93
CA GLY A 197 -10.51 17.42 -10.93
C GLY A 197 -9.05 16.94 -11.01
N ALA A 198 -8.23 17.56 -11.86
CA ALA A 198 -6.80 17.25 -11.92
C ALA A 198 -6.07 17.61 -10.62
N ALA A 199 -6.40 18.74 -10.01
CA ALA A 199 -5.88 19.13 -8.70
C ALA A 199 -6.31 18.15 -7.59
N PHE A 200 -7.55 17.66 -7.64
CA PHE A 200 -8.06 16.65 -6.73
C PHE A 200 -7.27 15.34 -6.85
N VAL A 201 -7.05 14.81 -8.07
CA VAL A 201 -6.21 13.62 -8.28
C VAL A 201 -4.79 13.85 -7.76
N THR A 202 -4.21 15.02 -8.05
CA THR A 202 -2.86 15.40 -7.57
C THR A 202 -2.78 15.43 -6.04
N SER A 203 -3.84 15.86 -5.34
CA SER A 203 -3.89 15.83 -3.88
C SER A 203 -3.75 14.41 -3.31
N TYR A 204 -4.33 13.41 -3.98
CA TYR A 204 -4.16 12.01 -3.61
C TYR A 204 -2.78 11.48 -3.98
N VAL A 205 -2.19 11.91 -5.11
CA VAL A 205 -0.80 11.55 -5.48
C VAL A 205 0.17 11.94 -4.37
N GLU A 206 0.06 13.18 -3.88
CA GLU A 206 0.90 13.64 -2.78
C GLU A 206 0.58 12.90 -1.46
N GLY A 207 -0.68 12.62 -1.17
CA GLY A 207 -1.07 11.82 0.00
C GLY A 207 -0.45 10.42 0.00
N VAL A 208 -0.61 9.69 -1.10
CA VAL A 208 -0.03 8.35 -1.30
C VAL A 208 1.49 8.36 -1.21
N LYS A 209 2.14 9.37 -1.78
CA LYS A 209 3.58 9.57 -1.70
C LYS A 209 4.07 9.73 -0.26
N LYS A 210 3.36 10.49 0.57
CA LYS A 210 3.70 10.60 2.00
C LYS A 210 3.47 9.29 2.75
N VAL A 211 2.42 8.53 2.43
CA VAL A 211 2.21 7.19 3.00
C VAL A 211 3.34 6.23 2.62
N ALA A 212 3.80 6.24 1.37
CA ALA A 212 4.92 5.43 0.90
C ALA A 212 6.26 5.80 1.57
N PHE A 213 6.50 7.08 1.88
CA PHE A 213 7.67 7.46 2.68
C PHE A 213 7.53 7.09 4.15
N ALA A 214 6.34 7.22 4.74
CA ALA A 214 6.10 6.81 6.12
C ALA A 214 6.28 5.29 6.29
N SER A 215 5.87 4.49 5.31
CA SER A 215 6.03 3.04 5.34
C SER A 215 7.52 2.64 5.36
N LEU A 216 8.40 3.37 4.67
CA LEU A 216 9.85 3.14 4.67
C LEU A 216 10.43 3.02 6.10
N GLY A 217 9.95 3.82 7.06
CA GLY A 217 10.38 3.74 8.46
C GLY A 217 10.07 2.37 9.10
N PHE A 218 8.86 1.85 8.89
CA PHE A 218 8.48 0.51 9.36
C PHE A 218 9.25 -0.60 8.64
N GLY A 219 9.52 -0.43 7.35
CA GLY A 219 10.29 -1.39 6.56
C GLY A 219 11.76 -1.42 6.99
N GLY A 220 12.38 -0.26 7.22
CA GLY A 220 13.75 -0.17 7.71
C GLY A 220 13.96 -0.82 9.07
N LEU A 221 13.05 -0.61 10.02
CA LEU A 221 13.08 -1.31 11.31
C LEU A 221 12.94 -2.83 11.15
N ALA A 222 12.10 -3.28 10.21
CA ALA A 222 11.96 -4.71 9.92
C ALA A 222 13.24 -5.31 9.33
N ILE A 223 13.90 -4.61 8.39
CA ILE A 223 15.19 -5.02 7.82
C ILE A 223 16.25 -5.14 8.93
N ILE A 224 16.31 -4.16 9.84
CA ILE A 224 17.23 -4.19 10.98
C ILE A 224 16.94 -5.42 11.86
N ALA A 225 15.66 -5.68 12.17
CA ALA A 225 15.26 -6.83 12.96
C ALA A 225 15.65 -8.18 12.31
N CYS A 226 15.72 -8.27 10.98
CA CYS A 226 16.16 -9.48 10.29
C CYS A 226 17.60 -9.90 10.62
N PHE A 227 18.49 -8.96 10.98
CA PHE A 227 19.86 -9.29 11.37
C PHE A 227 19.96 -9.96 12.75
N PHE A 228 18.89 -9.91 13.54
CA PHE A 228 18.81 -10.51 14.87
C PHE A 228 17.99 -11.81 14.90
N LEU A 229 17.64 -12.36 13.73
CA LEU A 229 16.93 -13.63 13.64
C LEU A 229 17.85 -14.80 13.96
N GLU A 230 17.34 -15.72 14.77
CA GLU A 230 17.99 -16.99 15.07
C GLU A 230 17.97 -17.91 13.83
N ASP A 231 19.01 -18.72 13.66
CA ASP A 231 19.03 -19.69 12.57
C ASP A 231 18.13 -20.90 12.88
N ILE A 232 17.05 -21.03 12.12
CA ILE A 232 16.12 -22.18 12.21
C ILE A 232 16.56 -23.36 11.34
N GLY A 233 17.63 -23.23 10.55
CA GLY A 233 18.16 -24.26 9.65
C GLY A 233 18.31 -25.64 10.29
N PRO A 234 18.88 -25.77 11.50
CA PRO A 234 19.03 -27.08 12.17
C PRO A 234 17.71 -27.81 12.42
N LYS A 235 16.59 -27.08 12.60
CA LYS A 235 15.26 -27.63 12.84
C LYS A 235 14.48 -27.91 11.56
N MET A 236 14.94 -27.43 10.41
CA MET A 236 14.30 -27.66 9.10
C MET A 236 14.76 -28.97 8.45
N ASN A 237 14.67 -30.06 9.20
CA ASN A 237 15.02 -31.42 8.79
C ASN A 237 13.77 -32.26 8.48
N GLU A 238 13.94 -33.53 8.09
CA GLU A 238 12.83 -34.42 7.71
C GLU A 238 12.23 -35.19 8.91
N GLN A 239 12.58 -34.79 10.14
CA GLN A 239 12.10 -35.45 11.36
C GLN A 239 10.93 -34.67 11.97
N ILE A 240 9.98 -35.43 12.52
CA ILE A 240 8.86 -34.89 13.30
C ILE A 240 9.21 -35.15 14.77
N GLU A 241 9.48 -34.10 15.53
CA GLU A 241 9.68 -34.14 16.99
C GLU A 241 8.36 -34.00 17.77
#